data_AF-A0A2X3D6L9-F1
#
_entry.id   AF-A0A2X3D6L9-F1
#
_cell.length_a   1.000
_cell.length_b   1.000
_cell.length_c   1.000
_cell.angle_alpha   90.00
_cell.angle_beta   90.00
_cell.angle_gamma   90.00
#
_symmetry.space_group_name_H-M   'P 1'
#
loop_
_entity.id
_entity.type
_entity.pdbx_description
1 polymer ?
#
loop_
_entity_poly.entity_id
_entity_poly.type
_entity_poly.pdbx_seq_one_letter_code
_entity_poly.pdbx_strand_id
1 'polypeptide(L)'
;MKELADKAGIKPHTLYNKLNPEQPHQLTPREIWTLTDLTEDSTLVDGFLAQIHCLPCVPVNELAKEKLQSYVMRAMSELGELASGAVSGDAYHGP
;
A
#
# COMPACT_ATOMS: atom_id res chain seq x y z
N MET A 1 2.32 -11.00 -14.96
CA MET A 1 1.90 -11.90 -13.85
C MET A 1 2.87 -13.06 -13.64
N LYS A 2 3.13 -13.90 -14.65
CA LYS A 2 4.03 -15.07 -14.50
C LYS A 2 5.44 -14.70 -14.05
N GLU A 3 6.08 -13.75 -14.74
CA GLU A 3 7.42 -13.28 -14.38
C GLU A 3 7.50 -12.64 -12.99
N LEU A 4 6.47 -11.89 -12.59
CA LEU A 4 6.40 -11.31 -11.24
C LEU A 4 6.31 -12.40 -10.18
N ALA A 5 5.49 -13.42 -10.42
CA ALA A 5 5.37 -14.57 -9.52
C ALA A 5 6.70 -15.32 -9.39
N ASP A 6 7.37 -15.56 -10.52
CA ASP A 6 8.67 -16.24 -10.56
C ASP A 6 9.73 -15.45 -9.77
N LYS A 7 9.82 -14.12 -9.97
CA LYS A 7 10.71 -13.23 -9.21
C LYS A 7 10.37 -13.17 -7.72
N ALA A 8 9.09 -13.24 -7.37
CA ALA A 8 8.63 -13.27 -5.99
C ALA A 8 8.78 -14.66 -5.32
N GLY A 9 9.18 -15.69 -6.07
CA GLY A 9 9.25 -17.07 -5.57
C GLY A 9 7.87 -17.69 -5.29
N ILE A 10 6.81 -17.20 -5.94
CA ILE A 10 5.43 -17.65 -5.78
C ILE A 10 4.98 -18.33 -7.06
N LYS A 11 4.23 -19.44 -6.96
CA LYS A 11 3.63 -20.05 -8.15
C LYS A 11 2.63 -19.07 -8.79
N PRO A 12 2.62 -18.88 -10.13
CA PRO A 12 1.74 -17.91 -10.79
C PRO A 12 0.25 -18.03 -10.43
N HIS A 13 -0.27 -19.26 -10.37
CA HIS A 13 -1.66 -19.50 -9.97
C HIS A 13 -1.93 -19.17 -8.50
N THR A 14 -0.97 -19.45 -7.62
CA THR A 14 -1.07 -19.08 -6.19
C THR A 14 -1.09 -17.57 -6.01
N LEU A 15 -0.26 -16.85 -6.76
CA LEU A 15 -0.26 -15.39 -6.71
C LEU A 15 -1.58 -14.80 -7.23
N TYR A 16 -2.16 -15.36 -8.30
CA TYR A 16 -3.49 -14.95 -8.77
C TYR A 16 -4.56 -15.15 -7.70
N ASN A 17 -4.59 -16.31 -7.05
CA ASN A 17 -5.54 -16.59 -5.97
C ASN A 17 -5.35 -15.65 -4.77
N LYS A 18 -4.09 -15.32 -4.42
CA LYS A 18 -3.79 -14.42 -3.30
C LYS A 18 -4.15 -12.96 -3.57
N LEU A 19 -4.14 -12.53 -4.83
CA LEU A 19 -4.50 -11.17 -5.23
C LEU A 19 -6.02 -10.96 -5.38
N ASN A 20 -6.82 -12.04 -5.39
CA ASN A 20 -8.26 -11.96 -5.47
C ASN A 20 -8.88 -11.89 -4.07
N PRO A 21 -9.52 -10.77 -3.67
CA PRO A 21 -10.12 -10.61 -2.34
C PRO A 21 -11.25 -11.61 -2.05
N GLU A 22 -11.92 -12.12 -3.09
CA GLU A 22 -13.00 -13.11 -2.97
C GLU A 22 -12.49 -14.52 -2.63
N GLN A 23 -11.18 -14.73 -2.68
CA GLN A 23 -10.55 -16.00 -2.36
C GLN A 23 -10.00 -15.99 -0.92
N PRO A 24 -10.04 -17.12 -0.20
CA PRO A 24 -9.57 -17.18 1.19
C PRO A 24 -8.04 -17.09 1.34
N HIS A 25 -7.29 -17.07 0.24
CA HIS A 25 -5.84 -17.06 0.25
C HIS A 25 -5.34 -15.64 0.46
N GLN A 26 -4.69 -15.36 1.58
CA GLN A 26 -4.16 -14.04 1.86
C GLN A 26 -2.69 -13.92 1.47
N LEU A 27 -2.28 -12.71 1.08
CA LEU A 27 -0.88 -12.33 1.02
C LEU A 27 -0.30 -12.28 2.44
N THR A 28 0.85 -12.90 2.62
CA THR A 28 1.66 -12.75 3.84
C THR A 28 2.40 -11.42 3.79
N PRO A 29 2.80 -10.83 4.94
CA PRO A 29 3.56 -9.58 4.97
C PRO A 29 4.81 -9.61 4.08
N ARG A 30 5.53 -10.74 4.06
CA ARG A 30 6.71 -10.91 3.21
C ARG A 30 6.38 -10.86 1.73
N GLU A 31 5.28 -11.46 1.31
CA GLU A 31 4.82 -11.40 -0.08
C GLU A 31 4.41 -9.97 -0.44
N ILE A 32 3.73 -9.25 0.45
CA ILE A 32 3.38 -7.84 0.24
C ILE A 32 4.64 -7.00 -0.01
N TRP A 33 5.64 -7.08 0.88
CA TRP A 33 6.88 -6.31 0.72
C TRP A 33 7.65 -6.70 -0.54
N THR A 34 7.74 -8.00 -0.85
CA THR A 34 8.45 -8.49 -2.05
C THR A 34 7.76 -8.01 -3.33
N LEU A 35 6.42 -8.07 -3.38
CA LEU A 35 5.67 -7.61 -4.54
C LEU A 35 5.80 -6.09 -4.70
N THR A 36 5.67 -5.33 -3.61
CA THR A 36 5.84 -3.87 -3.63
C THR A 36 7.23 -3.45 -4.07
N ASP A 37 8.29 -4.15 -3.67
CA ASP A 37 9.65 -3.89 -4.14
C ASP A 37 9.80 -4.20 -5.65
N LEU A 38 9.28 -5.35 -6.09
CA LEU A 38 9.39 -5.78 -7.49
C LEU A 38 8.54 -4.95 -8.46
N THR A 39 7.39 -4.42 -8.02
CA THR A 39 6.50 -3.60 -8.86
C THR A 39 6.68 -2.11 -8.64
N GLU A 40 7.39 -1.73 -7.59
CA GLU A 40 7.51 -0.34 -7.12
C GLU A 40 6.16 0.35 -6.91
N ASP A 41 5.14 -0.44 -6.58
CA ASP A 41 3.77 0.02 -6.40
C ASP A 41 3.37 -0.16 -4.94
N SER A 42 3.12 0.97 -4.27
CA SER A 42 2.71 1.01 -2.86
C SER A 42 1.26 0.58 -2.64
N THR A 43 0.45 0.44 -3.70
CA THR A 43 -1.00 0.18 -3.58
C THR A 43 -1.33 -1.03 -2.70
N LEU A 44 -0.51 -2.09 -2.76
CA LEU A 44 -0.70 -3.27 -1.89
C LEU A 44 -0.45 -2.97 -0.41
N VAL A 45 0.59 -2.20 -0.10
CA VAL A 45 0.91 -1.77 1.27
C VAL A 45 -0.15 -0.78 1.77
N ASP A 46 -0.54 0.18 0.93
CA ASP A 46 -1.55 1.19 1.25
C ASP A 46 -2.91 0.54 1.54
N GLY A 47 -3.28 -0.49 0.78
CA GLY A 47 -4.50 -1.26 1.04
C GLY A 47 -4.50 -1.93 2.42
N PHE A 48 -3.35 -2.44 2.87
CA PHE A 48 -3.22 -2.98 4.23
C PHE A 48 -3.29 -1.89 5.30
N LEU A 49 -2.62 -0.75 5.08
CA LEU A 49 -2.68 0.39 6.01
C LEU A 49 -4.12 0.92 6.16
N ALA A 50 -4.86 1.01 5.06
CA ALA A 50 -6.26 1.43 5.08
C ALA A 50 -7.14 0.49 5.93
N GLN A 51 -6.90 -0.82 5.90
CA GLN A 51 -7.64 -1.80 6.70
C GLN A 51 -7.44 -1.63 8.21
N ILE A 52 -6.30 -1.08 8.63
CA ILE A 52 -5.98 -0.81 10.04
C ILE A 52 -6.12 0.68 10.38
N HIS A 53 -6.87 1.43 9.57
CA HIS A 53 -7.12 2.87 9.74
C HIS A 53 -5.84 3.71 9.86
N CYS A 54 -4.80 3.31 9.13
CA CYS A 54 -3.55 4.04 9.03
C CYS A 54 -3.49 4.84 7.73
N LEU A 55 -2.76 5.95 7.77
CA LEU A 55 -2.43 6.73 6.57
C LEU A 55 -1.57 5.89 5.62
N PRO A 56 -1.70 6.06 4.29
CA PRO A 56 -0.89 5.38 3.30
C PRO A 56 0.58 5.80 3.37
N CYS A 57 1.43 4.98 2.75
CA CYS A 57 2.86 5.19 2.77
C CYS A 57 3.33 6.14 1.65
N VAL A 58 4.49 6.76 1.86
CA VAL A 58 5.15 7.58 0.84
C VAL A 58 6.32 6.78 0.27
N PRO A 59 6.29 6.37 -1.01
CA PRO A 59 7.38 5.64 -1.63
C PRO A 59 8.58 6.58 -1.85
N VAL A 60 9.78 6.13 -1.45
CA VAL A 60 11.03 6.91 -1.51
C VAL A 60 12.10 6.27 -2.42
N ASN A 61 11.68 5.45 -3.39
CA ASN A 61 12.61 4.74 -4.28
C ASN A 61 13.10 5.59 -5.48
N GLU A 62 14.11 5.07 -6.19
CA GLU A 62 14.82 5.79 -7.25
C GLU A 62 13.99 6.00 -8.54
N LEU A 63 13.09 5.07 -8.87
CA LEU A 63 12.28 5.10 -10.09
C LEU A 63 11.01 5.96 -9.94
N ALA A 64 10.54 6.20 -8.72
CA ALA A 64 9.40 7.06 -8.41
C ALA A 64 9.68 8.58 -8.52
N LYS A 65 10.92 9.00 -8.85
CA LYS A 65 11.30 10.42 -8.90
C LYS A 65 10.37 11.26 -9.80
N GLU A 66 9.90 10.70 -10.92
CA GLU A 66 8.96 11.36 -11.83
C GLU A 66 7.55 11.56 -11.23
N LYS A 67 7.16 10.73 -10.26
CA LYS A 67 5.85 10.78 -9.58
C LYS A 67 5.93 11.41 -8.18
N LEU A 68 7.12 11.83 -7.75
CA LEU A 68 7.35 12.34 -6.40
C LEU A 68 6.42 13.49 -6.04
N GLN A 69 6.16 14.42 -6.96
CA GLN A 69 5.24 15.54 -6.72
C GLN A 69 3.82 15.06 -6.38
N SER A 70 3.32 14.05 -7.10
CA SER A 70 1.99 13.47 -6.84
C SER A 70 1.94 12.77 -5.49
N TYR A 71 2.99 12.01 -5.13
CA TYR A 71 3.06 11.35 -3.81
C TYR A 71 3.12 12.36 -2.67
N VAL A 72 3.94 13.41 -2.81
CA VAL A 72 4.03 14.49 -1.83
C VAL A 72 2.68 15.19 -1.69
N MET A 73 2.01 15.54 -2.78
CA MET A 73 0.69 16.17 -2.70
C MET A 73 -0.32 15.28 -1.99
N ARG A 74 -0.36 13.98 -2.29
CA ARG A 74 -1.31 13.06 -1.63
C ARG A 74 -1.02 12.93 -0.13
N ALA A 75 0.24 12.70 0.22
CA ALA A 75 0.67 12.58 1.62
C ALA A 75 0.39 13.86 2.43
N MET A 76 0.63 15.04 1.83
CA MET A 76 0.36 16.31 2.48
C MET A 76 -1.14 16.57 2.64
N SER A 77 -1.98 16.13 1.69
CA SER A 77 -3.44 16.25 1.80
C SER A 77 -3.98 15.47 3.00
N GLU A 78 -3.57 14.22 3.13
CA GLU A 78 -4.00 13.34 4.23
C GLU A 78 -3.42 13.81 5.58
N LEU A 79 -2.18 14.28 5.60
CA LEU A 79 -1.60 14.88 6.79
C LEU A 79 -2.35 16.15 7.20
N GLY A 80 -2.79 16.96 6.24
CA GLY A 80 -3.62 18.14 6.48
C GLY A 80 -4.98 17.79 7.08
N GLU A 81 -5.62 16.73 6.58
CA GLU A 81 -6.87 16.20 7.15
C GLU A 81 -6.67 15.70 8.59
N LEU A 82 -5.60 14.95 8.85
CA LEU A 82 -5.24 14.50 10.20
C LEU A 82 -4.99 15.70 11.14
N ALA A 83 -4.24 16.71 10.69
CA ALA A 83 -3.96 17.91 11.48
C ALA A 83 -5.23 18.71 11.78
N SER A 84 -6.15 18.81 10.81
CA SER A 84 -7.46 19.46 11.01
C SER A 84 -8.30 18.75 12.07
N GLY A 85 -8.32 17.40 12.04
CA GLY A 85 -8.99 16.60 13.06
C GLY A 85 -8.40 16.81 14.46
N ALA A 86 -7.06 16.86 14.57
CA ALA A 86 -6.39 17.10 15.84
C ALA A 86 -6.71 18.48 16.47
N VAL A 87 -6.87 19.53 15.65
CA VAL A 87 -7.19 20.88 16.14
C VAL A 87 -8.68 21.05 16.48
N SER A 88 -9.56 20.30 15.82
CA SER A 88 -11.02 20.43 15.99
C SER A 88 -11.56 19.78 17.28
N GLY A 89 -10.71 19.08 18.06
CA GLY A 89 -11.14 18.37 19.27
C GLY A 89 -11.92 17.07 18.99
N ASP A 90 -12.22 16.80 17.72
CA ASP A 90 -12.57 15.49 17.20
C ASP A 90 -11.31 14.62 17.19
N ALA A 91 -10.86 14.24 18.38
CA ALA A 91 -9.88 13.17 18.52
C ALA A 91 -10.51 11.93 17.89
N TYR A 92 -10.08 11.63 16.66
CA TYR A 92 -10.30 10.42 15.89
C TYR A 92 -11.08 9.33 16.67
N HIS A 93 -12.41 9.36 16.58
CA HIS A 93 -13.22 8.18 16.86
C HIS A 93 -13.26 7.42 15.54
N GLY A 94 -12.18 6.67 15.26
CA GLY A 94 -12.23 5.67 14.19
C GLY A 94 -13.37 4.68 14.44
N PRO A 95 -13.99 4.12 13.39
CA PRO A 95 -14.97 3.05 13.57
C PRO A 95 -14.36 1.83 14.27
#